data_AF-A0A1G7XP58-F1
#
_entry.id   AF-A0A1G7XP58-F1
#
_cell.length_a   1.000
_cell.length_b   1.000
_cell.length_c   1.000
_cell.angle_alpha   90.00
_cell.angle_beta   90.00
_cell.angle_gamma   90.00
#
_symmetry.space_group_name_H-M   'P 1'
#
loop_
_entity.id
_entity.type
_entity.pdbx_description
1 polymer ?
#
loop_
_entity_poly.entity_id
_entity_poly.type
_entity_poly.pdbx_seq_one_letter_code
_entity_poly.pdbx_strand_id
1 'polypeptide(L)'
;MKKLGSFFKKHSESIKTIEHKFLKQGINDVGEHFVKVSANGGIDYVINKVCDHAGGRLILKENVAVCPLHDWRLNLESLQYNNSHECKKTVDFNLDEDGNIQVAEQKSHLVNPFKGEKKGEVKLRWLNHATVYIECNGKSIITDPWLFGPAFLTGWWLASPSPEDSIELLRNADYVFISHNHPDHLHAETLSILPKNKKLIVADFGSKSAEKYLQALGFTNIQALSFNDIFAIGDHFQISILKSGDFRDDSGLYVYANGHEYLLTVDCNFLNFNILPREVDMLFTSFAGGASGFPLCFHNYTEEEKGAILKRNKGAVKFLVTQYLQAAQPRYYSPYAGMFSEYAERDSYIKETNQKNAATDYAELAQKHKAQFIAPAADQEIIFTNGTLILNKLEVDFLQPEETEFYIDKLKEEYQYDADAIIAYFKESNYSGKQIIEIIPTDDNFEQIVGGIVYADFYKKEFRVITEKELVTEEPGYRVMQLKVRPEAFMCVVENYLPWEDFSIGFQMRVTRMPNEYESDFWYHFTNNYIGKRHFRYSSFCGACTVIEQNPIWVKTETA
;
A
#
# COMPACT_ATOMS: atom_id res chain seq x y z
N MET A 1 8.43 15.60 21.86
CA MET A 1 9.21 14.92 20.82
C MET A 1 10.49 15.72 20.53
N LYS A 2 11.63 15.06 20.35
CA LYS A 2 12.94 15.71 20.11
C LYS A 2 13.69 14.98 18.99
N LYS A 3 14.12 15.69 17.95
CA LYS A 3 15.02 15.13 16.92
C LYS A 3 16.39 14.85 17.55
N LEU A 4 16.88 13.61 17.40
CA LEU A 4 18.18 13.18 17.87
C LEU A 4 19.25 13.32 16.78
N GLY A 5 18.87 13.04 15.53
CA GLY A 5 19.73 13.10 14.35
C GLY A 5 19.16 12.19 13.27
N SER A 6 20.03 11.54 12.48
CA SER A 6 19.62 10.63 11.42
C SER A 6 20.34 9.29 11.53
N PHE A 7 19.82 8.27 10.87
CA PHE A 7 20.59 7.04 10.62
C PHE A 7 21.88 7.35 9.86
N PHE A 8 22.92 6.55 10.07
CA PHE A 8 24.02 6.45 9.12
C PHE A 8 23.95 5.12 8.36
N LYS A 9 24.46 5.13 7.13
CA LYS A 9 24.55 3.93 6.29
C LYS A 9 25.89 3.26 6.54
N LYS A 10 25.86 2.02 7.03
CA LYS A 10 27.06 1.20 7.12
C LYS A 10 27.21 0.40 5.83
N HIS A 11 28.29 0.66 5.11
CA HIS A 11 28.62 -0.02 3.86
C HIS A 11 29.48 -1.25 4.16
N SER A 12 29.17 -2.35 3.46
CA SER A 12 30.05 -3.49 3.30
C SER A 12 30.27 -3.70 1.82
N GLU A 13 31.52 -3.69 1.41
CA GLU A 13 31.91 -3.95 0.03
C GLU A 13 32.38 -5.39 -0.08
N SER A 14 31.85 -6.10 -1.07
CA SER A 14 32.34 -7.41 -1.47
C SER A 14 32.56 -7.40 -2.96
N ILE A 15 33.67 -7.98 -3.39
CA ILE A 15 33.95 -8.15 -4.81
C ILE A 15 33.36 -9.48 -5.26
N LYS A 16 32.60 -9.45 -6.34
CA LYS A 16 32.07 -10.64 -6.98
C LYS A 16 32.71 -10.85 -8.33
N THR A 17 33.35 -12.00 -8.48
CA THR A 17 33.97 -12.43 -9.73
C THR A 17 32.94 -13.11 -10.62
N ILE A 18 32.83 -12.67 -11.87
CA ILE A 18 32.12 -13.36 -12.94
C ILE A 18 33.17 -13.85 -13.94
N GLU A 19 33.32 -15.17 -14.04
CA GLU A 19 34.34 -15.79 -14.88
C GLU A 19 34.04 -15.57 -16.37
N HIS A 20 34.93 -14.87 -17.08
CA HIS A 20 34.72 -14.44 -18.47
C HIS A 20 34.63 -15.62 -19.43
N LYS A 21 35.40 -16.68 -19.17
CA LYS A 21 35.44 -17.91 -19.99
C LYS A 21 34.08 -18.61 -20.16
N PHE A 22 33.11 -18.33 -19.29
CA PHE A 22 31.77 -18.92 -19.38
C PHE A 22 30.76 -18.02 -20.11
N LEU A 23 31.16 -16.81 -20.48
CA LEU A 23 30.30 -15.86 -21.18
C LEU A 23 30.34 -16.10 -22.69
N LYS A 24 29.19 -15.92 -23.34
CA LYS A 24 29.04 -15.99 -24.79
C LYS A 24 28.80 -14.60 -25.36
N GLN A 25 29.09 -14.41 -26.65
CA GLN A 25 28.70 -13.20 -27.37
C GLN A 25 27.20 -12.94 -27.19
N GLY A 26 26.82 -11.70 -26.86
CA GLY A 26 25.45 -11.31 -26.58
C GLY A 26 25.15 -11.14 -25.09
N ILE A 27 23.89 -11.30 -24.71
CA ILE A 27 23.44 -11.12 -23.32
C ILE A 27 23.64 -12.42 -22.54
N ASN A 28 24.27 -12.31 -21.38
CA ASN A 28 24.47 -13.41 -20.45
C ASN A 28 23.73 -13.12 -19.14
N ASP A 29 22.97 -14.10 -18.66
CA ASP A 29 22.36 -14.09 -17.34
C ASP A 29 23.30 -14.82 -16.37
N VAL A 30 23.92 -14.07 -15.43
CA VAL A 30 24.89 -14.65 -14.49
C VAL A 30 24.66 -14.15 -13.07
N GLY A 31 24.22 -15.06 -12.20
CA GLY A 31 23.98 -14.73 -10.78
C GLY A 31 23.00 -13.57 -10.62
N GLU A 32 23.46 -12.45 -10.07
CA GLU A 32 22.68 -11.22 -9.82
C GLU A 32 22.81 -10.17 -10.93
N HIS A 33 23.48 -10.50 -12.04
CA HIS A 33 23.81 -9.55 -13.10
C HIS A 33 23.42 -10.04 -14.49
N PHE A 34 23.13 -9.09 -15.39
CA PHE A 34 23.21 -9.31 -16.82
C PHE A 34 24.50 -8.70 -17.35
N VAL A 35 25.17 -9.43 -18.25
CA VAL A 35 26.43 -9.01 -18.87
C VAL A 35 26.28 -9.04 -20.38
N LYS A 36 26.52 -7.91 -21.06
CA LYS A 36 26.58 -7.84 -22.52
C LYS A 36 28.02 -8.00 -22.98
N VAL A 37 28.26 -9.04 -23.76
CA VAL A 37 29.54 -9.30 -24.43
C VAL A 37 29.44 -8.92 -25.90
N SER A 38 30.37 -8.10 -26.36
CA SER A 38 30.47 -7.61 -27.73
C SER A 38 30.99 -8.69 -28.70
N ALA A 39 30.92 -8.41 -30.01
CA ALA A 39 31.38 -9.35 -31.04
C ALA A 39 32.89 -9.64 -30.98
N ASN A 40 33.70 -8.71 -30.44
CA ASN A 40 35.13 -8.91 -30.23
C ASN A 40 35.46 -9.49 -28.84
N GLY A 41 34.47 -9.94 -28.07
CA GLY A 41 34.66 -10.56 -26.75
C GLY A 41 34.86 -9.57 -25.59
N GLY A 42 34.77 -8.26 -25.86
CA GLY A 42 34.76 -7.21 -24.84
C GLY A 42 33.44 -7.17 -24.06
N ILE A 43 33.44 -6.48 -22.92
CA ILE A 43 32.24 -6.29 -22.10
C ILE A 43 31.68 -4.91 -22.37
N ASP A 44 30.51 -4.83 -22.99
CA ASP A 44 29.83 -3.56 -23.29
C ASP A 44 29.27 -2.94 -22.01
N TYR A 45 28.61 -3.76 -21.19
CA TYR A 45 28.08 -3.34 -19.89
C TYR A 45 27.82 -4.52 -18.94
N VAL A 46 27.68 -4.17 -17.66
CA VAL A 46 27.12 -5.02 -16.61
C VAL A 46 25.96 -4.25 -15.96
N ILE A 47 24.82 -4.91 -15.74
CA ILE A 47 23.69 -4.34 -14.99
C ILE A 47 23.24 -5.31 -13.90
N ASN A 48 22.71 -4.80 -12.78
CA ASN A 48 22.07 -5.64 -11.77
C ASN A 48 20.68 -6.11 -12.25
N LYS A 49 20.21 -7.21 -11.67
CA LYS A 49 18.87 -7.77 -11.96
C LYS A 49 17.75 -7.16 -11.12
N VAL A 50 18.00 -6.13 -10.33
CA VAL A 50 16.94 -5.49 -9.55
C VAL A 50 16.16 -4.57 -10.47
N CYS A 51 14.84 -4.68 -10.51
CA CYS A 51 13.99 -3.77 -11.28
C CYS A 51 13.97 -2.40 -10.61
N ASP A 52 14.23 -1.33 -11.36
CA ASP A 52 14.29 0.02 -10.78
C ASP A 52 12.91 0.60 -10.41
N HIS A 53 11.81 -0.03 -10.84
CA HIS A 53 10.45 0.38 -10.47
C HIS A 53 9.98 -0.22 -9.14
N ALA A 54 10.00 -1.55 -9.01
CA ALA A 54 9.50 -2.20 -7.80
C ALA A 54 10.46 -3.19 -7.13
N GLY A 55 11.75 -3.14 -7.44
CA GLY A 55 12.76 -3.99 -6.80
C GLY A 55 12.69 -5.48 -7.16
N GLY A 56 11.77 -5.90 -8.04
CA GLY A 56 11.65 -7.28 -8.48
C GLY A 56 12.87 -7.79 -9.25
N ARG A 57 13.19 -9.08 -9.13
CA ARG A 57 14.30 -9.68 -9.89
C ARG A 57 13.92 -9.83 -11.36
N LEU A 58 14.54 -9.05 -12.24
CA LEU A 58 14.41 -9.11 -13.69
C LEU A 58 14.80 -10.50 -14.21
N ILE A 59 13.98 -11.02 -15.12
CA ILE A 59 14.15 -12.33 -15.77
C ILE A 59 14.41 -12.10 -17.26
N LEU A 60 15.49 -12.69 -17.78
CA LEU A 60 15.79 -12.62 -19.20
C LEU A 60 14.75 -13.39 -20.03
N LYS A 61 14.14 -12.71 -21.00
CA LYS A 61 13.31 -13.29 -22.05
C LYS A 61 13.82 -12.76 -23.40
N GLU A 62 14.61 -13.58 -24.08
CA GLU A 62 15.27 -13.21 -25.34
C GLU A 62 16.16 -11.97 -25.17
N ASN A 63 15.84 -10.85 -25.84
CA ASN A 63 16.59 -9.58 -25.76
C ASN A 63 15.99 -8.57 -24.77
N VAL A 64 15.04 -9.00 -23.95
CA VAL A 64 14.31 -8.15 -23.00
C VAL A 64 14.41 -8.75 -21.61
N ALA A 65 14.59 -7.94 -20.59
CA ALA A 65 14.46 -8.38 -19.21
C ALA A 65 13.10 -7.96 -18.63
N VAL A 66 12.34 -8.90 -18.10
CA VAL A 66 10.97 -8.67 -17.63
C VAL A 66 10.92 -8.77 -16.10
N CYS A 67 10.31 -7.78 -15.45
CA CYS A 67 10.04 -7.83 -14.02
C CYS A 67 8.83 -8.73 -13.74
N PRO A 68 8.97 -9.82 -12.96
CA PRO A 68 7.87 -10.74 -12.69
C PRO A 68 6.79 -10.16 -11.78
N LEU A 69 7.07 -9.05 -11.08
CA LEU A 69 6.12 -8.41 -10.16
C LEU A 69 4.98 -7.70 -10.90
N HIS A 70 5.26 -7.05 -12.04
CA HIS A 70 4.31 -6.17 -12.73
C HIS A 70 4.58 -6.06 -14.25
N ASP A 71 5.23 -7.08 -14.85
CA ASP A 71 5.53 -7.23 -16.30
C ASP A 71 6.30 -6.07 -16.95
N TRP A 72 7.01 -5.26 -16.15
CA TRP A 72 7.79 -4.14 -16.68
C TRP A 72 8.98 -4.65 -17.48
N ARG A 73 9.17 -4.14 -18.70
CA ARG A 73 10.13 -4.70 -19.67
C ARG A 73 11.27 -3.73 -19.92
N LEU A 74 12.48 -4.20 -19.70
CA LEU A 74 13.73 -3.52 -19.99
C LEU A 74 14.24 -4.00 -21.34
N ASN A 75 14.35 -3.08 -22.31
CA ASN A 75 15.06 -3.37 -23.54
C ASN A 75 16.57 -3.41 -23.24
N LEU A 76 17.22 -4.56 -23.44
CA LEU A 76 18.63 -4.73 -23.07
C LEU A 76 19.62 -4.14 -24.09
N GLU A 77 19.15 -3.61 -25.21
CA GLU A 77 20.02 -2.88 -26.15
C GLU A 77 20.09 -1.39 -25.80
N SER A 78 18.97 -0.78 -25.45
CA SER A 78 18.86 0.63 -25.07
C SER A 78 18.97 0.89 -23.57
N LEU A 79 18.80 -0.16 -22.75
CA LEU A 79 18.61 -0.07 -21.30
C LEU A 79 17.40 0.78 -20.86
N GLN A 80 16.44 0.99 -21.75
CA GLN A 80 15.23 1.76 -21.47
C GLN A 80 14.07 0.84 -21.06
N TYR A 81 13.30 1.23 -20.04
CA TYR A 81 12.07 0.54 -19.64
C TYR A 81 10.87 1.05 -20.46
N ASN A 82 10.06 0.16 -21.07
CA ASN A 82 8.73 0.44 -21.65
C ASN A 82 8.48 1.88 -22.21
N ASN A 83 9.28 2.37 -23.18
CA ASN A 83 9.19 3.74 -23.73
C ASN A 83 9.18 4.88 -22.67
N SER A 84 9.62 4.61 -21.45
CA SER A 84 9.68 5.57 -20.34
C SER A 84 10.96 6.41 -20.41
N HIS A 85 11.00 7.51 -19.67
CA HIS A 85 12.21 8.32 -19.54
C HIS A 85 13.27 7.70 -18.61
N GLU A 86 12.97 6.57 -17.98
CA GLU A 86 13.86 5.91 -17.02
C GLU A 86 14.72 4.84 -17.72
N CYS A 87 16.04 4.92 -17.52
CA CYS A 87 17.02 3.98 -18.04
C CYS A 87 17.73 3.23 -16.91
N LYS A 88 17.91 1.92 -17.09
CA LYS A 88 18.68 1.06 -16.20
C LYS A 88 20.13 1.53 -16.18
N LYS A 89 20.66 1.81 -15.00
CA LYS A 89 22.06 2.20 -14.82
C LYS A 89 22.97 0.97 -14.89
N THR A 90 24.12 1.13 -15.54
CA THR A 90 25.21 0.16 -15.52
C THR A 90 25.89 0.13 -14.16
N VAL A 91 26.48 -1.01 -13.83
CA VAL A 91 27.31 -1.21 -12.66
C VAL A 91 28.76 -1.11 -13.09
N ASP A 92 29.56 -0.36 -12.35
CA ASP A 92 31.00 -0.28 -12.59
C ASP A 92 31.65 -1.65 -12.33
N PHE A 93 32.60 -2.02 -13.19
CA PHE A 93 33.33 -3.27 -13.08
C PHE A 93 34.79 -3.08 -13.49
N ASN A 94 35.66 -3.94 -12.97
CA ASN A 94 37.04 -4.06 -13.40
C ASN A 94 37.26 -5.43 -14.04
N LEU A 95 38.29 -5.57 -14.86
CA LEU A 95 38.75 -6.87 -15.35
C LEU A 95 39.99 -7.27 -14.55
N ASP A 96 40.04 -8.51 -14.07
CA ASP A 96 41.26 -9.06 -13.48
C ASP A 96 42.26 -9.54 -14.55
N GLU A 97 43.41 -10.06 -14.11
CA GLU A 97 44.50 -10.52 -14.99
C GLU A 97 44.08 -11.64 -15.95
N ASP A 98 43.07 -12.43 -15.57
CA ASP A 98 42.49 -13.50 -16.38
C ASP A 98 41.32 -13.01 -17.26
N GLY A 99 41.03 -11.70 -17.22
CA GLY A 99 39.93 -11.08 -17.95
C GLY A 99 38.55 -11.29 -17.32
N ASN A 100 38.46 -11.84 -16.10
CA ASN A 100 37.18 -12.01 -15.40
C ASN A 100 36.66 -10.67 -14.89
N ILE A 101 35.34 -10.56 -14.81
CA ILE A 101 34.67 -9.33 -14.41
C ILE A 101 34.58 -9.29 -12.89
N GLN A 102 35.18 -8.26 -12.30
CA GLN A 102 35.15 -7.96 -10.88
C GLN A 102 34.13 -6.85 -10.64
N VAL A 103 32.98 -7.20 -10.07
CA VAL A 103 31.91 -6.25 -9.74
C VAL A 103 31.94 -5.97 -8.25
N ALA A 104 32.05 -4.70 -7.88
CA ALA A 104 31.91 -4.28 -6.48
C ALA A 104 30.42 -4.32 -6.09
N GLU A 105 30.03 -5.31 -5.28
CA GLU A 105 28.71 -5.33 -4.65
C GLU A 105 28.79 -4.53 -3.34
N GLN A 106 28.25 -3.31 -3.34
CA GLN A 106 28.06 -2.54 -2.12
C GLN A 106 26.71 -2.89 -1.49
N LYS A 107 26.75 -3.52 -0.30
CA LYS A 107 25.56 -3.66 0.55
C LYS A 107 25.60 -2.60 1.63
N SER A 108 24.46 -1.96 1.87
CA SER A 108 24.33 -1.00 2.98
C SER A 108 23.16 -1.37 3.87
N HIS A 109 23.26 -1.00 5.14
CA HIS A 109 22.17 -1.11 6.11
C HIS A 109 22.17 0.14 7.00
N LEU A 110 21.01 0.43 7.58
CA LEU A 110 20.86 1.55 8.50
C LEU A 110 21.38 1.16 9.89
N VAL A 111 22.08 2.10 10.52
CA VAL A 111 22.51 1.98 11.91
C VAL A 111 22.02 3.20 12.67
N ASN A 112 21.23 2.96 13.72
CA ASN A 112 20.81 4.00 14.66
C ASN A 112 22.00 4.32 15.60
N PRO A 113 22.62 5.52 15.52
CA PRO A 113 23.73 5.89 16.40
C PRO A 113 23.29 6.30 17.81
N PHE A 114 21.98 6.41 18.06
CA PHE A 114 21.39 6.87 19.31
C PHE A 114 20.82 5.73 20.17
N LYS A 115 21.20 4.48 19.88
CA LYS A 115 20.84 3.34 20.73
C LYS A 115 21.42 3.53 22.13
N GLY A 116 20.60 3.29 23.15
CA GLY A 116 21.03 3.27 24.54
C GLY A 116 21.41 1.86 25.01
N GLU A 117 22.06 1.77 26.17
CA GLU A 117 22.41 0.48 26.78
C GLU A 117 21.28 -0.13 27.64
N LYS A 118 20.29 0.69 28.03
CA LYS A 118 19.17 0.27 28.89
C LYS A 118 18.29 -0.75 28.17
N LYS A 119 18.19 -1.94 28.74
CA LYS A 119 17.16 -2.93 28.42
C LYS A 119 16.00 -2.79 29.39
N GLY A 120 14.78 -2.86 28.88
CA GLY A 120 13.57 -2.71 29.69
C GLY A 120 12.36 -3.33 29.01
N GLU A 121 11.22 -3.24 29.67
CA GLU A 121 9.97 -3.78 29.13
C GLU A 121 9.42 -2.91 28.00
N VAL A 122 8.92 -3.56 26.94
CA VAL A 122 8.11 -2.93 25.88
C VAL A 122 6.94 -3.84 25.59
N LYS A 123 5.75 -3.27 25.49
CA LYS A 123 4.51 -3.99 25.17
C LYS A 123 4.07 -3.64 23.76
N LEU A 124 3.71 -4.66 22.99
CA LEU A 124 3.14 -4.53 21.66
C LEU A 124 1.85 -5.34 21.58
N ARG A 125 0.85 -4.82 20.88
CA ARG A 125 -0.38 -5.56 20.58
C ARG A 125 -0.85 -5.20 19.18
N TRP A 126 -0.97 -6.19 18.33
CA TRP A 126 -1.71 -6.05 17.07
C TRP A 126 -3.19 -6.01 17.40
N LEU A 127 -3.93 -5.02 16.88
CA LEU A 127 -5.34 -4.81 17.21
C LEU A 127 -6.23 -5.19 16.03
N ASN A 128 -5.87 -4.77 14.82
CA ASN A 128 -6.48 -5.20 13.57
C ASN A 128 -5.60 -4.75 12.40
N HIS A 129 -5.83 -5.26 11.20
CA HIS A 129 -5.18 -4.82 9.94
C HIS A 129 -3.73 -4.31 10.11
N ALA A 130 -3.49 -2.99 9.99
CA ALA A 130 -2.21 -2.30 10.18
C ALA A 130 -2.08 -1.61 11.55
N THR A 131 -3.08 -1.77 12.42
CA THR A 131 -3.16 -1.17 13.75
C THR A 131 -2.36 -1.96 14.78
N VAL A 132 -1.24 -1.38 15.22
CA VAL A 132 -0.39 -1.91 16.28
C VAL A 132 -0.24 -0.87 17.38
N TYR A 133 -0.57 -1.25 18.61
CA TYR A 133 -0.29 -0.46 19.82
C TYR A 133 1.10 -0.83 20.36
N ILE A 134 1.92 0.17 20.66
CA ILE A 134 3.27 0.00 21.23
C ILE A 134 3.41 0.91 22.44
N GLU A 135 3.78 0.36 23.59
CA GLU A 135 3.98 1.09 24.84
C GLU A 135 5.37 0.82 25.44
N CYS A 136 6.02 1.89 25.89
CA CYS A 136 7.31 1.86 26.55
C CYS A 136 7.39 2.98 27.60
N ASN A 137 7.75 2.63 28.84
CA ASN A 137 7.98 3.57 29.95
C ASN A 137 6.85 4.61 30.14
N GLY A 138 5.59 4.16 30.06
CA GLY A 138 4.41 5.03 30.21
C GLY A 138 4.16 6.00 29.04
N LYS A 139 4.79 5.75 27.88
CA LYS A 139 4.50 6.41 26.61
C LYS A 139 4.05 5.41 25.57
N SER A 140 3.09 5.80 24.72
CA SER A 140 2.55 4.91 23.69
C SER A 140 2.36 5.55 22.32
N ILE A 141 2.43 4.72 21.30
CA ILE A 141 2.10 5.05 19.90
C ILE A 141 1.21 3.96 19.34
N ILE A 142 0.20 4.35 18.56
CA ILE A 142 -0.65 3.44 17.81
C ILE A 142 -0.56 3.76 16.32
N THR A 143 -0.42 2.74 15.48
CA THR A 143 -0.27 2.90 14.02
C THR A 143 -1.61 2.75 13.31
N ASP A 144 -1.79 3.45 12.19
CA ASP A 144 -2.81 3.21 11.15
C ASP A 144 -4.15 2.66 11.68
N PRO A 145 -4.92 3.46 12.45
CA PRO A 145 -6.10 2.96 13.15
C PRO A 145 -7.29 2.79 12.19
N TRP A 146 -7.56 1.54 11.81
CA TRP A 146 -8.82 1.11 11.18
C TRP A 146 -9.46 0.05 12.07
N LEU A 147 -10.45 0.46 12.86
CA LEU A 147 -11.02 -0.37 13.93
C LEU A 147 -12.46 -0.84 13.67
N PHE A 148 -13.18 -0.12 12.82
CA PHE A 148 -14.54 -0.36 12.39
C PHE A 148 -14.76 0.46 11.11
N GLY A 149 -15.91 0.29 10.47
CA GLY A 149 -16.32 0.91 9.24
C GLY A 149 -15.68 0.29 8.00
N PRO A 150 -16.25 0.55 6.82
CA PRO A 150 -15.68 0.12 5.57
C PRO A 150 -14.55 1.03 5.08
N ALA A 151 -13.59 0.45 4.36
CA ALA A 151 -12.62 1.16 3.54
C ALA A 151 -12.99 1.08 2.05
N PHE A 152 -12.39 1.96 1.23
CA PHE A 152 -12.52 1.94 -0.23
C PHE A 152 -13.98 1.88 -0.73
N LEU A 153 -14.79 2.86 -0.33
CA LEU A 153 -16.19 3.01 -0.77
C LEU A 153 -17.04 1.73 -0.58
N THR A 154 -16.97 1.11 0.61
CA THR A 154 -17.67 -0.15 0.98
C THR A 154 -17.16 -1.42 0.31
N GLY A 155 -16.05 -1.35 -0.43
CA GLY A 155 -15.42 -2.54 -1.01
C GLY A 155 -14.64 -3.38 -0.01
N TRP A 156 -14.13 -2.76 1.06
CA TRP A 156 -13.26 -3.42 2.04
C TRP A 156 -13.82 -3.34 3.44
N TRP A 157 -13.70 -4.45 4.16
CA TRP A 157 -14.16 -4.61 5.52
C TRP A 157 -13.08 -5.33 6.33
N LEU A 158 -12.96 -5.04 7.63
CA LEU A 158 -12.01 -5.72 8.50
C LEU A 158 -12.33 -7.22 8.57
N ALA A 159 -11.36 -8.10 8.28
CA ALA A 159 -11.60 -9.55 8.20
C ALA A 159 -12.01 -10.21 9.54
N SER A 160 -11.95 -9.45 10.63
CA SER A 160 -12.51 -9.81 11.93
C SER A 160 -12.80 -8.52 12.69
N PRO A 161 -13.79 -8.48 13.59
CA PRO A 161 -14.01 -7.31 14.42
C PRO A 161 -12.78 -7.00 15.29
N SER A 162 -12.58 -5.72 15.59
CA SER A 162 -11.50 -5.30 16.48
C SER A 162 -11.85 -5.61 17.94
N PRO A 163 -10.86 -5.80 18.84
CA PRO A 163 -11.11 -5.86 20.29
C PRO A 163 -11.82 -4.59 20.76
N GLU A 164 -12.77 -4.71 21.68
CA GLU A 164 -13.54 -3.55 22.15
C GLU A 164 -12.64 -2.51 22.85
N ASP A 165 -11.63 -2.99 23.59
CA ASP A 165 -10.66 -2.14 24.29
C ASP A 165 -9.70 -1.38 23.34
N SER A 166 -9.66 -1.73 22.05
CA SER A 166 -8.89 -0.99 21.03
C SER A 166 -9.30 0.48 20.91
N ILE A 167 -10.58 0.77 21.16
CA ILE A 167 -11.12 2.14 21.17
C ILE A 167 -10.49 2.97 22.29
N GLU A 168 -10.38 2.40 23.48
CA GLU A 168 -9.76 3.06 24.62
C GLU A 168 -8.25 3.20 24.43
N LEU A 169 -7.57 2.16 23.93
CA LEU A 169 -6.15 2.21 23.58
C LEU A 169 -5.85 3.34 22.59
N LEU A 170 -6.66 3.49 21.54
CA LEU A 170 -6.54 4.56 20.55
C LEU A 170 -6.75 5.94 21.19
N ARG A 171 -7.79 6.11 22.01
CA ARG A 171 -8.08 7.38 22.70
C ARG A 171 -6.97 7.77 23.67
N ASN A 172 -6.40 6.81 24.38
CA ASN A 172 -5.40 7.04 25.42
C ASN A 172 -3.96 7.12 24.89
N ALA A 173 -3.69 6.60 23.67
CA ALA A 173 -2.36 6.67 23.06
C ALA A 173 -1.81 8.09 23.01
N ASP A 174 -0.53 8.28 23.38
CA ASP A 174 0.11 9.60 23.33
C ASP A 174 0.26 10.13 21.90
N TYR A 175 0.52 9.22 20.96
CA TYR A 175 0.73 9.50 19.54
C TYR A 175 -0.05 8.53 18.67
N VAL A 176 -0.56 9.01 17.54
CA VAL A 176 -1.07 8.17 16.45
C VAL A 176 -0.14 8.36 15.26
N PHE A 177 0.38 7.28 14.70
CA PHE A 177 1.15 7.30 13.46
C PHE A 177 0.23 6.92 12.30
N ILE A 178 0.27 7.73 11.23
CA ILE A 178 -0.42 7.45 9.98
C ILE A 178 0.64 7.33 8.87
N SER A 179 0.71 6.16 8.27
CA SER A 179 1.72 5.81 7.25
C SER A 179 1.50 6.53 5.92
N HIS A 180 0.25 6.60 5.44
CA HIS A 180 -0.17 7.22 4.18
C HIS A 180 -1.67 7.52 4.17
N ASN A 181 -2.21 8.00 3.04
CA ASN A 181 -3.56 8.57 2.96
C ASN A 181 -4.67 7.59 2.51
N HIS A 182 -4.36 6.30 2.31
CA HIS A 182 -5.38 5.31 1.95
C HIS A 182 -6.37 5.05 3.10
N PRO A 183 -7.65 4.77 2.80
CA PRO A 183 -8.73 4.64 3.78
C PRO A 183 -8.47 3.64 4.92
N ASP A 184 -7.83 2.52 4.64
CA ASP A 184 -7.52 1.44 5.57
C ASP A 184 -6.35 1.76 6.52
N HIS A 185 -5.67 2.91 6.31
CA HIS A 185 -4.59 3.42 7.16
C HIS A 185 -4.92 4.78 7.78
N LEU A 186 -5.56 5.66 7.00
CA LEU A 186 -6.11 6.96 7.41
C LEU A 186 -7.64 6.88 7.35
N HIS A 187 -8.21 6.14 8.30
CA HIS A 187 -9.64 5.87 8.37
C HIS A 187 -10.40 7.02 9.07
N ALA A 188 -11.17 7.79 8.31
CA ALA A 188 -11.80 9.01 8.81
C ALA A 188 -12.79 8.75 9.97
N GLU A 189 -13.56 7.67 9.88
CA GLU A 189 -14.57 7.26 10.85
C GLU A 189 -13.91 6.82 12.16
N THR A 190 -12.83 6.05 12.09
CA THR A 190 -12.04 5.67 13.29
C THR A 190 -11.42 6.91 13.93
N LEU A 191 -10.82 7.79 13.11
CA LEU A 191 -10.21 9.03 13.60
C LEU A 191 -11.23 10.03 14.17
N SER A 192 -12.51 9.92 13.79
CA SER A 192 -13.56 10.84 14.27
C SER A 192 -13.75 10.79 15.80
N ILE A 193 -13.40 9.67 16.43
CA ILE A 193 -13.53 9.47 17.89
C ILE A 193 -12.41 10.16 18.69
N LEU A 194 -11.38 10.68 18.01
CA LEU A 194 -10.24 11.34 18.62
C LEU A 194 -10.50 12.84 18.80
N PRO A 195 -9.97 13.44 19.88
CA PRO A 195 -9.98 14.89 20.00
C PRO A 195 -9.09 15.51 18.92
N LYS A 196 -9.52 16.64 18.35
CA LYS A 196 -8.84 17.29 17.21
C LYS A 196 -7.42 17.79 17.52
N ASN A 197 -7.06 17.91 18.81
CA ASN A 197 -5.70 18.24 19.25
C ASN A 197 -4.81 17.00 19.53
N LYS A 198 -5.28 15.77 19.25
CA LYS A 198 -4.48 14.54 19.35
C LYS A 198 -3.21 14.68 18.52
N LYS A 199 -2.07 14.23 19.08
CA LYS A 199 -0.77 14.27 18.40
C LYS A 199 -0.73 13.20 17.30
N LEU A 200 -0.79 13.65 16.06
CA LEU A 200 -0.66 12.79 14.89
C LEU A 200 0.75 12.91 14.33
N ILE A 201 1.34 11.79 13.92
CA ILE A 201 2.64 11.72 13.28
C ILE A 201 2.43 11.20 11.86
N VAL A 202 2.96 11.93 10.87
CA VAL A 202 2.93 11.56 9.46
C VAL A 202 4.31 11.73 8.84
N ALA A 203 4.53 11.13 7.68
CA ALA A 203 5.72 11.42 6.90
C ALA A 203 5.64 12.80 6.23
N ASP A 204 6.80 13.45 6.10
CA ASP A 204 6.95 14.71 5.35
C ASP A 204 7.01 14.47 3.83
N PHE A 205 5.93 13.94 3.26
CA PHE A 205 5.79 13.72 1.82
C PHE A 205 5.76 15.06 1.06
N GLY A 206 6.35 15.11 -0.13
CA GLY A 206 6.32 16.33 -0.97
C GLY A 206 4.90 16.76 -1.37
N SER A 207 3.98 15.81 -1.54
CA SER A 207 2.57 16.05 -1.85
C SER A 207 1.78 16.62 -0.67
N LYS A 208 2.22 16.35 0.57
CA LYS A 208 1.49 16.59 1.81
C LYS A 208 0.14 15.87 1.89
N SER A 209 -0.04 14.76 1.19
CA SER A 209 -1.32 14.05 1.05
C SER A 209 -1.99 13.73 2.39
N ALA A 210 -1.31 12.99 3.28
CA ALA A 210 -1.83 12.66 4.61
C ALA A 210 -2.03 13.90 5.50
N GLU A 211 -1.08 14.85 5.50
CA GLU A 211 -1.19 16.09 6.29
C GLU A 211 -2.43 16.91 5.90
N LYS A 212 -2.62 17.15 4.60
CA LYS A 212 -3.76 17.91 4.06
C LYS A 212 -5.07 17.23 4.40
N TYR A 213 -5.12 15.89 4.35
CA TYR A 213 -6.34 15.17 4.69
C TYR A 213 -6.66 15.27 6.19
N LEU A 214 -5.68 15.04 7.07
CA LEU A 214 -5.87 15.20 8.51
C LEU A 214 -6.30 16.63 8.90
N GLN A 215 -5.73 17.65 8.24
CA GLN A 215 -6.15 19.05 8.42
C GLN A 215 -7.61 19.26 8.00
N ALA A 216 -8.05 18.67 6.90
CA ALA A 216 -9.43 18.74 6.44
C ALA A 216 -10.41 18.01 7.39
N LEU A 217 -9.96 16.94 8.06
CA LEU A 217 -10.69 16.28 9.14
C LEU A 217 -10.69 17.10 10.46
N GLY A 218 -10.05 18.27 10.47
CA GLY A 218 -10.03 19.23 11.56
C GLY A 218 -8.91 19.04 12.58
N PHE A 219 -7.95 18.14 12.36
CA PHE A 219 -6.85 17.93 13.29
C PHE A 219 -5.87 19.11 13.28
N THR A 220 -5.46 19.55 14.48
CA THR A 220 -4.64 20.76 14.67
C THR A 220 -3.20 20.46 15.12
N ASN A 221 -2.89 19.20 15.45
CA ASN A 221 -1.62 18.80 16.04
C ASN A 221 -0.97 17.66 15.25
N ILE A 222 -0.62 17.98 14.01
CA ILE A 222 0.01 17.06 13.05
C ILE A 222 1.50 17.36 13.01
N GLN A 223 2.33 16.34 13.18
CA GLN A 223 3.78 16.42 13.15
C GLN A 223 4.28 15.65 11.91
N ALA A 224 4.62 16.39 10.85
CA ALA A 224 5.27 15.81 9.67
C ALA A 224 6.76 15.61 9.96
N LEU A 225 7.22 14.36 9.92
CA LEU A 225 8.61 14.01 10.19
C LEU A 225 9.36 13.62 8.91
N SER A 226 10.58 14.10 8.80
CA SER A 226 11.50 13.79 7.71
C SER A 226 11.96 12.33 7.74
N PHE A 227 12.18 11.77 6.56
CA PHE A 227 12.65 10.39 6.40
C PHE A 227 14.06 10.20 6.96
N ASN A 228 14.31 9.02 7.53
CA ASN A 228 15.58 8.59 8.13
C ASN A 228 16.06 9.42 9.35
N ASP A 229 15.31 10.43 9.75
CA ASP A 229 15.56 11.16 10.99
C ASP A 229 14.96 10.42 12.19
N ILE A 230 15.72 10.39 13.28
CA ILE A 230 15.39 9.67 14.49
C ILE A 230 14.91 10.67 15.53
N PHE A 231 13.73 10.40 16.10
CA PHE A 231 13.05 11.26 17.06
C PHE A 231 12.80 10.50 18.36
N ALA A 232 13.14 11.11 19.50
CA ALA A 232 12.70 10.64 20.80
C ALA A 232 11.27 11.12 21.08
N ILE A 233 10.38 10.18 21.39
CA ILE A 233 8.97 10.42 21.72
C ILE A 233 8.64 10.15 23.21
N GLY A 234 9.54 9.48 23.92
CA GLY A 234 9.47 9.18 25.35
C GLY A 234 10.82 8.77 25.93
N ASP A 235 10.86 8.38 27.22
CA ASP A 235 12.07 7.84 27.85
C ASP A 235 12.48 6.53 27.19
N HIS A 236 13.70 6.45 26.65
CA HIS A 236 14.18 5.32 25.86
C HIS A 236 13.19 4.82 24.80
N PHE A 237 12.45 5.74 24.17
CA PHE A 237 11.47 5.44 23.12
C PHE A 237 11.69 6.37 21.92
N GLN A 238 12.17 5.80 20.83
CA GLN A 238 12.55 6.48 19.59
C GLN A 238 11.79 5.92 18.40
N ILE A 239 11.55 6.78 17.41
CA ILE A 239 10.97 6.40 16.12
C ILE A 239 11.74 7.02 14.97
N SER A 240 11.62 6.45 13.79
CA SER A 240 11.99 7.06 12.51
C SER A 240 11.01 6.62 11.43
N ILE A 241 10.70 7.51 10.51
CA ILE A 241 9.90 7.19 9.33
C ILE A 241 10.83 6.81 8.18
N LEU A 242 10.49 5.74 7.46
CA LEU A 242 11.21 5.27 6.30
C LEU A 242 10.30 5.38 5.07
N LYS A 243 10.83 5.92 3.97
CA LYS A 243 10.06 6.11 2.73
C LYS A 243 9.88 4.76 2.02
N SER A 244 8.77 4.55 1.32
CA SER A 244 8.73 3.52 0.29
C SER A 244 9.82 3.72 -0.76
N GLY A 245 10.28 2.61 -1.35
CA GLY A 245 11.32 2.64 -2.38
C GLY A 245 10.79 3.06 -3.75
N ASP A 246 9.48 3.11 -3.95
CA ASP A 246 8.85 3.59 -5.17
C ASP A 246 8.43 5.08 -5.06
N PHE A 247 7.58 5.52 -5.98
CA PHE A 247 7.08 6.89 -6.06
C PHE A 247 5.79 7.12 -5.27
N ARG A 248 5.26 6.11 -4.56
CA ARG A 248 4.06 6.26 -3.74
C ARG A 248 4.37 7.03 -2.46
N ASP A 249 3.35 7.70 -1.95
CA ASP A 249 3.38 8.34 -0.64
C ASP A 249 3.13 7.33 0.48
N ASP A 250 3.86 6.22 0.45
CA ASP A 250 3.80 5.20 1.50
C ASP A 250 5.01 5.34 2.43
N SER A 251 4.81 5.06 3.71
CA SER A 251 5.90 5.04 4.68
C SER A 251 5.80 3.89 5.67
N GLY A 252 6.97 3.42 6.10
CA GLY A 252 7.11 2.46 7.19
C GLY A 252 7.62 3.14 8.45
N LEU A 253 7.49 2.44 9.58
CA LEU A 253 7.90 2.90 10.90
C LEU A 253 9.02 2.03 11.46
N TYR A 254 10.15 2.65 11.77
CA TYR A 254 11.16 2.08 12.64
C TYR A 254 10.90 2.54 14.07
N VAL A 255 11.00 1.62 15.02
CA VAL A 255 10.88 1.89 16.45
C VAL A 255 12.08 1.32 17.18
N TYR A 256 12.67 2.12 18.07
CA TYR A 256 13.64 1.65 19.05
C TYR A 256 13.16 1.99 20.46
N ALA A 257 12.87 0.97 21.26
CA ALA A 257 12.33 1.15 22.60
C ALA A 257 13.03 0.23 23.60
N ASN A 258 13.55 0.78 24.70
CA ASN A 258 14.16 0.02 25.80
C ASN A 258 15.16 -1.07 25.34
N GLY A 259 15.99 -0.76 24.34
CA GLY A 259 17.00 -1.69 23.83
C GLY A 259 16.51 -2.64 22.73
N HIS A 260 15.24 -2.55 22.33
CA HIS A 260 14.62 -3.39 21.31
C HIS A 260 14.33 -2.62 20.02
N GLU A 261 14.47 -3.28 18.87
CA GLU A 261 14.21 -2.71 17.55
C GLU A 261 13.05 -3.39 16.83
N TYR A 262 12.14 -2.57 16.31
CA TYR A 262 10.96 -3.02 15.56
C TYR A 262 10.92 -2.32 14.21
N LEU A 263 10.52 -3.05 13.19
CA LEU A 263 10.34 -2.52 11.84
C LEU A 263 8.96 -2.88 11.33
N LEU A 264 8.16 -1.86 10.99
CA LEU A 264 6.82 -1.98 10.44
C LEU A 264 6.86 -1.46 9.01
N THR A 265 6.71 -2.34 8.01
CA THR A 265 6.85 -1.94 6.60
C THR A 265 5.58 -1.38 5.98
N VAL A 266 4.43 -1.67 6.59
CA VAL A 266 3.09 -1.33 6.08
C VAL A 266 3.00 -1.80 4.61
N ASP A 267 2.51 -0.94 3.72
CA ASP A 267 2.21 -1.20 2.32
C ASP A 267 3.34 -0.77 1.39
N CYS A 268 4.48 -0.37 1.96
CA CYS A 268 5.64 0.05 1.20
C CYS A 268 6.15 -1.07 0.29
N ASN A 269 6.37 -0.72 -0.97
CA ASN A 269 7.22 -1.53 -1.84
C ASN A 269 8.70 -1.29 -1.46
N PHE A 270 9.40 -2.39 -1.10
CA PHE A 270 10.85 -2.44 -0.82
C PHE A 270 11.37 -1.23 0.00
N LEU A 271 10.75 -1.00 1.16
CA LEU A 271 10.98 0.09 2.12
C LEU A 271 12.44 0.56 2.17
N ASN A 272 12.62 1.87 2.05
CA ASN A 272 13.92 2.55 2.04
C ASN A 272 14.93 1.90 1.07
N PHE A 273 14.46 1.45 -0.08
CA PHE A 273 15.27 0.76 -1.10
C PHE A 273 15.92 -0.53 -0.58
N ASN A 274 15.27 -1.22 0.35
CA ASN A 274 15.82 -2.35 1.13
C ASN A 274 17.08 -2.02 1.96
N ILE A 275 17.43 -0.73 2.11
CA ILE A 275 18.46 -0.28 3.04
C ILE A 275 17.78 -0.14 4.40
N LEU A 276 17.70 -1.26 5.12
CA LEU A 276 16.97 -1.38 6.38
C LEU A 276 17.93 -1.54 7.57
N PRO A 277 17.48 -1.31 8.81
CA PRO A 277 18.18 -1.80 9.99
C PRO A 277 18.31 -3.33 9.92
N ARG A 278 19.41 -3.86 10.43
CA ARG A 278 19.67 -5.31 10.50
C ARG A 278 19.54 -5.82 11.92
N GLU A 279 19.26 -7.11 12.04
CA GLU A 279 19.14 -7.83 13.31
C GLU A 279 18.07 -7.21 14.22
N VAL A 280 16.97 -6.75 13.64
CA VAL A 280 15.84 -6.19 14.40
C VAL A 280 15.18 -7.28 15.25
N ASP A 281 14.62 -6.93 16.40
CA ASP A 281 13.91 -7.88 17.23
C ASP A 281 12.61 -8.35 16.56
N MET A 282 11.84 -7.43 15.98
CA MET A 282 10.57 -7.78 15.33
C MET A 282 10.39 -7.08 13.98
N LEU A 283 9.93 -7.84 12.99
CA LEU A 283 9.53 -7.34 11.68
C LEU A 283 8.03 -7.58 11.45
N PHE A 284 7.32 -6.53 11.04
CA PHE A 284 5.94 -6.57 10.57
C PHE A 284 5.88 -6.19 9.09
N THR A 285 5.20 -7.01 8.27
CA THR A 285 5.03 -6.74 6.84
C THR A 285 3.61 -6.98 6.34
N SER A 286 3.16 -6.17 5.39
CA SER A 286 2.03 -6.54 4.52
C SER A 286 2.31 -7.90 3.86
N PHE A 287 1.26 -8.72 3.72
CA PHE A 287 1.45 -10.14 3.35
C PHE A 287 0.37 -10.71 2.44
N ALA A 288 -0.86 -10.18 2.48
CA ALA A 288 -2.02 -10.82 1.87
C ALA A 288 -2.06 -10.63 0.35
N GLY A 289 -1.81 -9.39 -0.12
CA GLY A 289 -2.08 -8.98 -1.50
C GLY A 289 -3.57 -8.77 -1.76
N GLY A 290 -3.97 -8.71 -3.03
CA GLY A 290 -5.37 -8.60 -3.44
C GLY A 290 -5.96 -7.18 -3.36
N ALA A 291 -5.13 -6.18 -3.08
CA ALA A 291 -5.51 -4.78 -2.95
C ALA A 291 -5.58 -4.05 -4.31
N SER A 292 -6.36 -4.58 -5.25
CA SER A 292 -6.45 -4.03 -6.61
C SER A 292 -7.68 -4.57 -7.32
N GLY A 293 -8.42 -3.69 -8.02
CA GLY A 293 -9.49 -4.10 -8.92
C GLY A 293 -8.99 -4.96 -10.10
N PHE A 294 -7.72 -4.82 -10.49
CA PHE A 294 -7.10 -5.68 -11.51
C PHE A 294 -6.65 -7.03 -10.92
N PRO A 295 -6.95 -8.17 -11.57
CA PRO A 295 -7.62 -8.32 -12.87
C PRO A 295 -9.14 -8.57 -12.78
N LEU A 296 -9.69 -8.73 -11.58
CA LEU A 296 -11.06 -9.25 -11.39
C LEU A 296 -12.15 -8.32 -11.91
N CYS A 297 -11.93 -7.01 -11.84
CA CYS A 297 -12.85 -6.01 -12.36
C CYS A 297 -12.68 -5.76 -13.87
N PHE A 298 -11.80 -6.48 -14.58
CA PHE A 298 -11.51 -6.24 -15.99
C PHE A 298 -12.12 -7.34 -16.86
N HIS A 299 -13.07 -6.96 -17.72
CA HIS A 299 -13.74 -7.87 -18.65
C HIS A 299 -12.86 -8.22 -19.87
N ASN A 300 -11.73 -7.55 -20.04
CA ASN A 300 -10.75 -7.88 -21.07
C ASN A 300 -10.04 -9.23 -20.86
N TYR A 301 -10.19 -9.86 -19.69
CA TYR A 301 -9.50 -11.09 -19.32
C TYR A 301 -10.50 -12.20 -19.03
N THR A 302 -10.20 -13.39 -19.52
CA THR A 302 -10.92 -14.62 -19.17
C THR A 302 -10.66 -15.01 -17.70
N GLU A 303 -11.53 -15.84 -17.11
CA GLU A 303 -11.34 -16.33 -15.74
C GLU A 303 -10.03 -17.12 -15.56
N GLU A 304 -9.57 -17.83 -16.60
CA GLU A 304 -8.27 -18.52 -16.58
C GLU A 304 -7.11 -17.52 -16.49
N GLU A 305 -7.11 -16.48 -17.31
CA GLU A 305 -6.09 -15.42 -17.28
C GLU A 305 -6.09 -14.66 -15.94
N LYS A 306 -7.28 -14.34 -15.43
CA LYS A 306 -7.43 -13.73 -14.09
C LYS A 306 -6.80 -14.62 -13.02
N GLY A 307 -7.10 -15.92 -13.03
CA GLY A 307 -6.51 -16.89 -12.09
C GLY A 307 -4.98 -16.96 -12.20
N ALA A 308 -4.43 -16.95 -13.41
CA ALA A 308 -2.97 -16.94 -13.63
C ALA A 308 -2.30 -15.65 -13.10
N ILE A 309 -2.92 -14.49 -13.32
CA ILE A 309 -2.45 -13.20 -12.81
C ILE A 309 -2.49 -13.18 -11.27
N LEU A 310 -3.58 -13.62 -10.66
CA LEU A 310 -3.70 -13.68 -9.19
C LEU A 310 -2.64 -14.59 -8.59
N LYS A 311 -2.40 -15.78 -9.16
CA LYS A 311 -1.35 -16.69 -8.72
C LYS A 311 0.04 -16.05 -8.79
N ARG A 312 0.33 -15.31 -9.87
CA ARG A 312 1.58 -14.54 -10.01
C ARG A 312 1.69 -13.48 -8.93
N ASN A 313 0.63 -12.70 -8.69
CA ASN A 313 0.60 -11.63 -7.70
C ASN A 313 0.82 -12.16 -6.27
N LYS A 314 0.22 -13.31 -5.91
CA LYS A 314 0.49 -13.99 -4.63
C LYS A 314 1.97 -14.32 -4.44
N GLY A 315 2.60 -14.85 -5.49
CA GLY A 315 4.04 -15.15 -5.51
C GLY A 315 4.90 -13.91 -5.38
N ALA A 316 4.51 -12.81 -6.03
CA ALA A 316 5.17 -11.51 -5.93
C ALA A 316 5.19 -10.98 -4.49
N VAL A 317 4.06 -11.05 -3.78
CA VAL A 317 3.99 -10.61 -2.37
C VAL A 317 4.87 -11.48 -1.48
N LYS A 318 4.87 -12.81 -1.64
CA LYS A 318 5.78 -13.70 -0.91
C LYS A 318 7.26 -13.38 -1.17
N PHE A 319 7.59 -13.00 -2.40
CA PHE A 319 8.94 -12.58 -2.76
C PHE A 319 9.32 -11.27 -2.05
N LEU A 320 8.43 -10.28 -1.99
CA LEU A 320 8.68 -9.02 -1.27
C LEU A 320 8.94 -9.25 0.23
N VAL A 321 8.11 -10.08 0.89
CA VAL A 321 8.35 -10.46 2.30
C VAL A 321 9.69 -11.19 2.47
N THR A 322 10.06 -12.05 1.51
CA THR A 322 11.38 -12.71 1.50
C THR A 322 12.52 -11.68 1.49
N GLN A 323 12.40 -10.62 0.69
CA GLN A 323 13.40 -9.54 0.65
C GLN A 323 13.50 -8.82 2.00
N TYR A 324 12.38 -8.54 2.66
CA TYR A 324 12.39 -7.95 3.99
C TYR A 324 13.04 -8.83 5.05
N LEU A 325 12.72 -10.14 5.07
CA LEU A 325 13.35 -11.10 5.98
C LEU A 325 14.88 -11.17 5.77
N GLN A 326 15.34 -11.13 4.51
CA GLN A 326 16.76 -11.14 4.18
C GLN A 326 17.48 -9.84 4.56
N ALA A 327 16.84 -8.69 4.33
CA ALA A 327 17.42 -7.38 4.57
C ALA A 327 17.45 -7.03 6.06
N ALA A 328 16.35 -7.26 6.78
CA ALA A 328 16.21 -6.90 8.19
C ALA A 328 16.74 -7.98 9.15
N GLN A 329 16.85 -9.24 8.71
CA GLN A 329 17.33 -10.37 9.50
C GLN A 329 16.67 -10.45 10.90
N PRO A 330 15.33 -10.44 10.98
CA PRO A 330 14.65 -10.25 12.25
C PRO A 330 14.72 -11.51 13.13
N ARG A 331 14.66 -11.33 14.45
CA ARG A 331 14.49 -12.45 15.38
C ARG A 331 13.06 -12.99 15.36
N TYR A 332 12.07 -12.10 15.31
CA TYR A 332 10.65 -12.42 15.26
C TYR A 332 10.01 -11.79 14.02
N TYR A 333 9.08 -12.50 13.40
CA TYR A 333 8.33 -12.02 12.25
C TYR A 333 6.84 -12.19 12.48
N SER A 334 6.05 -11.15 12.20
CA SER A 334 4.60 -11.21 12.24
C SER A 334 3.98 -10.55 11.01
N PRO A 335 3.17 -11.26 10.21
CA PRO A 335 2.41 -10.62 9.13
C PRO A 335 1.33 -9.68 9.71
N TYR A 336 1.16 -8.51 9.11
CA TYR A 336 0.10 -7.52 9.44
C TYR A 336 -0.31 -6.76 8.16
N ALA A 337 -1.22 -5.78 8.21
CA ALA A 337 -1.59 -4.96 7.04
C ALA A 337 -2.01 -5.82 5.81
N GLY A 338 -3.08 -6.59 6.00
CA GLY A 338 -3.61 -7.49 4.97
C GLY A 338 -4.92 -8.20 5.34
N MET A 339 -5.43 -7.96 6.55
CA MET A 339 -6.63 -8.59 7.08
C MET A 339 -7.89 -7.80 6.69
N PHE A 340 -8.28 -7.88 5.42
CA PHE A 340 -9.55 -7.34 4.92
C PHE A 340 -10.32 -8.39 4.11
N SER A 341 -11.64 -8.22 4.04
CA SER A 341 -12.55 -9.04 3.26
C SER A 341 -13.52 -8.17 2.47
N GLU A 342 -13.92 -8.67 1.31
CA GLU A 342 -15.01 -8.14 0.48
C GLU A 342 -16.34 -8.72 1.01
N TYR A 343 -16.79 -8.29 2.19
CA TYR A 343 -17.90 -8.96 2.89
C TYR A 343 -19.28 -8.78 2.28
N ALA A 344 -19.54 -7.63 1.65
CA ALA A 344 -20.84 -7.30 1.10
C ALA A 344 -21.30 -8.34 0.06
N GLU A 345 -22.59 -8.69 0.08
CA GLU A 345 -23.15 -9.71 -0.83
C GLU A 345 -22.91 -9.37 -2.31
N ARG A 346 -23.02 -8.07 -2.64
CA ARG A 346 -22.75 -7.53 -3.98
C ARG A 346 -21.30 -7.72 -4.47
N ASP A 347 -20.36 -8.05 -3.57
CA ASP A 347 -18.95 -8.30 -3.89
C ASP A 347 -18.55 -9.78 -3.78
N SER A 348 -19.53 -10.69 -3.71
CA SER A 348 -19.35 -12.16 -3.62
C SER A 348 -18.37 -12.73 -4.65
N TYR A 349 -18.48 -12.35 -5.93
CA TYR A 349 -17.53 -12.77 -6.97
C TYR A 349 -16.07 -12.42 -6.61
N ILE A 350 -15.84 -11.21 -6.08
CA ILE A 350 -14.50 -10.78 -5.68
C ILE A 350 -14.05 -11.57 -4.47
N LYS A 351 -14.89 -11.71 -3.44
CA LYS A 351 -14.59 -12.49 -2.22
C LYS A 351 -14.18 -13.93 -2.54
N GLU A 352 -14.89 -14.58 -3.46
CA GLU A 352 -14.66 -15.97 -3.82
C GLU A 352 -13.43 -16.16 -4.72
N THR A 353 -13.11 -15.16 -5.55
CA THR A 353 -12.06 -15.27 -6.57
C THR A 353 -10.73 -14.61 -6.16
N ASN A 354 -10.75 -13.58 -5.32
CA ASN A 354 -9.58 -12.82 -4.88
C ASN A 354 -8.74 -13.61 -3.86
N GLN A 355 -8.02 -14.61 -4.34
CA GLN A 355 -7.19 -15.46 -3.51
C GLN A 355 -6.00 -14.67 -2.92
N LYS A 356 -6.02 -14.49 -1.61
CA LYS A 356 -4.94 -13.85 -0.84
C LYS A 356 -3.99 -14.88 -0.23
N ASN A 357 -2.81 -14.46 0.21
CA ASN A 357 -1.95 -15.30 1.05
C ASN A 357 -2.49 -15.27 2.49
N ALA A 358 -2.45 -16.41 3.19
CA ALA A 358 -2.79 -16.47 4.60
C ALA A 358 -1.60 -16.04 5.46
N ALA A 359 -1.84 -15.55 6.68
CA ALA A 359 -0.77 -15.19 7.62
C ALA A 359 0.14 -16.40 7.92
N THR A 360 -0.46 -17.58 8.07
CA THR A 360 0.23 -18.85 8.35
C THR A 360 1.10 -19.34 7.20
N ASP A 361 0.86 -18.90 5.96
CA ASP A 361 1.70 -19.24 4.79
C ASP A 361 3.16 -18.80 4.96
N TYR A 362 3.42 -17.87 5.88
CA TYR A 362 4.73 -17.28 6.12
C TYR A 362 5.50 -17.92 7.27
N ALA A 363 4.92 -18.89 7.99
CA ALA A 363 5.58 -19.54 9.12
C ALA A 363 6.87 -20.28 8.69
N GLU A 364 6.78 -21.11 7.65
CA GLU A 364 7.94 -21.80 7.07
C GLU A 364 8.96 -20.83 6.45
N LEU A 365 8.46 -19.76 5.81
CA LEU A 365 9.32 -18.75 5.19
C LEU A 365 10.13 -17.99 6.25
N ALA A 366 9.52 -17.62 7.36
CA ALA A 366 10.18 -17.00 8.50
C ALA A 366 11.24 -17.94 9.09
N GLN A 367 10.88 -19.21 9.33
CA GLN A 367 11.81 -20.21 9.85
C GLN A 367 13.03 -20.41 8.94
N LYS A 368 12.84 -20.46 7.62
CA LYS A 368 13.92 -20.55 6.63
C LYS A 368 14.91 -19.38 6.75
N HIS A 369 14.44 -18.21 7.16
CA HIS A 369 15.27 -17.03 7.38
C HIS A 369 15.66 -16.83 8.86
N LYS A 370 15.54 -17.87 9.69
CA LYS A 370 15.90 -17.88 11.12
C LYS A 370 15.09 -16.90 11.99
N ALA A 371 13.91 -16.49 11.52
CA ALA A 371 12.97 -15.71 12.29
C ALA A 371 11.91 -16.63 12.91
N GLN A 372 11.56 -16.40 14.17
CA GLN A 372 10.44 -17.06 14.82
C GLN A 372 9.12 -16.38 14.39
N PHE A 373 8.20 -17.18 13.85
CA PHE A 373 6.89 -16.70 13.44
C PHE A 373 6.00 -16.42 14.65
N ILE A 374 5.37 -15.24 14.66
CA ILE A 374 4.35 -14.82 15.63
C ILE A 374 3.07 -14.56 14.86
N ALA A 375 2.05 -15.39 15.09
CA ALA A 375 0.75 -15.21 14.47
C ALA A 375 0.10 -13.91 14.97
N PRO A 376 -0.50 -13.10 14.09
CA PRO A 376 -1.29 -11.95 14.49
C PRO A 376 -2.53 -12.42 15.28
N ALA A 377 -2.69 -11.93 16.50
CA ALA A 377 -3.80 -12.27 17.38
C ALA A 377 -4.16 -11.04 18.23
N ALA A 378 -5.40 -10.58 18.11
CA ALA A 378 -5.82 -9.31 18.70
C ALA A 378 -6.03 -9.38 20.22
N ASP A 379 -6.11 -10.58 20.76
CA ASP A 379 -6.22 -10.93 22.18
C ASP A 379 -4.87 -11.43 22.75
N GLN A 380 -3.76 -11.07 22.11
CA GLN A 380 -2.41 -11.43 22.54
C GLN A 380 -1.54 -10.19 22.70
N GLU A 381 -1.04 -9.98 23.91
CA GLU A 381 -0.01 -8.99 24.21
C GLU A 381 1.37 -9.61 24.04
N ILE A 382 2.25 -8.90 23.34
CA ILE A 382 3.64 -9.26 23.11
C ILE A 382 4.51 -8.40 24.02
N ILE A 383 5.18 -9.02 24.98
CA ILE A 383 6.02 -8.33 25.96
C ILE A 383 7.49 -8.67 25.68
N PHE A 384 8.28 -7.67 25.33
CA PHE A 384 9.73 -7.79 25.24
C PHE A 384 10.36 -7.40 26.58
N THR A 385 11.17 -8.28 27.15
CA THR A 385 11.90 -8.03 28.40
C THR A 385 13.25 -8.74 28.36
N ASN A 386 14.33 -8.04 28.72
CA ASN A 386 15.69 -8.61 28.85
C ASN A 386 16.18 -9.43 27.63
N GLY A 387 15.71 -9.12 26.42
CA GLY A 387 16.06 -9.89 25.23
C GLY A 387 15.28 -11.20 25.07
N THR A 388 14.13 -11.36 25.70
CA THR A 388 13.16 -12.43 25.42
C THR A 388 11.78 -11.85 25.11
N LEU A 389 10.99 -12.61 24.36
CA LEU A 389 9.61 -12.30 24.04
C LEU A 389 8.69 -13.23 24.85
N ILE A 390 7.71 -12.63 25.51
CA ILE A 390 6.64 -13.32 26.24
C ILE A 390 5.33 -13.01 25.52
N LEU A 391 4.52 -14.04 25.29
CA LEU A 391 3.16 -13.90 24.77
C LEU A 391 2.20 -14.06 25.93
N ASN A 392 1.41 -13.02 26.20
CA ASN A 392 0.38 -13.03 27.21
C ASN A 392 -0.99 -13.03 26.54
N LYS A 393 -1.83 -14.00 26.89
CA LYS A 393 -3.21 -14.07 26.39
C LYS A 393 -4.07 -13.13 27.21
N LEU A 394 -4.82 -12.27 26.56
CA LEU A 394 -5.77 -11.36 27.18
C LEU A 394 -7.19 -11.93 27.05
N GLU A 395 -7.99 -11.73 28.08
CA GLU A 395 -9.45 -11.89 27.99
C GLU A 395 -10.02 -10.55 27.52
N VAL A 396 -10.53 -10.52 26.29
CA VAL A 396 -11.08 -9.32 25.67
C VAL A 396 -12.36 -9.65 24.92
N ASP A 397 -13.33 -8.74 25.00
CA ASP A 397 -14.50 -8.74 24.15
C ASP A 397 -14.16 -8.10 22.79
N PHE A 398 -14.99 -8.38 21.79
CA PHE A 398 -14.82 -7.86 20.44
C PHE A 398 -16.00 -6.97 20.07
N LEU A 399 -15.73 -5.96 19.25
CA LEU A 399 -16.78 -5.15 18.64
C LEU A 399 -17.75 -6.06 17.85
N GLN A 400 -19.01 -5.62 17.75
CA GLN A 400 -19.96 -6.34 16.93
C GLN A 400 -19.58 -6.24 15.45
N PRO A 401 -19.75 -7.31 14.67
CA PRO A 401 -19.67 -7.22 13.21
C PRO A 401 -20.62 -6.15 12.68
N GLU A 402 -20.21 -5.46 11.63
CA GLU A 402 -21.00 -4.40 11.02
C GLU A 402 -21.93 -4.94 9.94
N GLU A 403 -23.12 -4.33 9.83
CA GLU A 403 -24.08 -4.64 8.80
C GLU A 403 -23.70 -3.92 7.50
N THR A 404 -23.32 -4.69 6.48
CA THR A 404 -22.82 -4.12 5.22
C THR A 404 -23.86 -3.27 4.49
N GLU A 405 -25.10 -3.75 4.48
CA GLU A 405 -26.24 -3.09 3.84
C GLU A 405 -26.53 -1.72 4.45
N PHE A 406 -26.31 -1.53 5.76
CA PHE A 406 -26.50 -0.22 6.39
C PHE A 406 -25.62 0.85 5.72
N TYR A 407 -24.32 0.57 5.55
CA TYR A 407 -23.38 1.53 4.94
C TYR A 407 -23.65 1.73 3.45
N ILE A 408 -24.03 0.66 2.74
CA ILE A 408 -24.35 0.71 1.32
C ILE A 408 -25.61 1.56 1.10
N ASP A 409 -26.66 1.33 1.88
CA ASP A 409 -27.90 2.09 1.81
C ASP A 409 -27.67 3.56 2.17
N LYS A 410 -26.80 3.85 3.16
CA LYS A 410 -26.41 5.24 3.45
C LYS A 410 -25.64 5.90 2.31
N LEU A 411 -24.73 5.18 1.66
CA LEU A 411 -24.03 5.70 0.49
C LEU A 411 -25.02 5.99 -0.65
N LYS A 412 -25.99 5.10 -0.89
CA LYS A 412 -27.07 5.26 -1.87
C LYS A 412 -28.03 6.40 -1.54
N GLU A 413 -28.33 6.63 -0.27
CA GLU A 413 -29.15 7.77 0.17
C GLU A 413 -28.42 9.10 -0.09
N GLU A 414 -27.13 9.15 0.25
CA GLU A 414 -26.32 10.38 0.21
C GLU A 414 -25.92 10.77 -1.21
N TYR A 415 -25.56 9.81 -2.07
CA TYR A 415 -25.02 10.06 -3.40
C TYR A 415 -25.96 9.55 -4.49
N GLN A 416 -26.66 10.48 -5.14
CA GLN A 416 -27.60 10.18 -6.22
C GLN A 416 -26.93 10.34 -7.59
N TYR A 417 -27.28 9.46 -8.52
CA TYR A 417 -26.75 9.54 -9.89
C TYR A 417 -27.14 10.85 -10.59
N ASP A 418 -26.14 11.59 -11.05
CA ASP A 418 -26.33 12.81 -11.85
C ASP A 418 -25.32 12.85 -13.01
N ALA A 419 -25.82 12.64 -14.23
CA ALA A 419 -25.00 12.67 -15.44
C ALA A 419 -24.44 14.07 -15.75
N ASP A 420 -25.17 15.13 -15.42
CA ASP A 420 -24.73 16.51 -15.67
C ASP A 420 -23.59 16.88 -14.71
N ALA A 421 -23.65 16.41 -13.46
CA ALA A 421 -22.56 16.56 -12.48
C ALA A 421 -21.28 15.85 -12.93
N ILE A 422 -21.39 14.62 -13.45
CA ILE A 422 -20.23 13.88 -14.02
C ILE A 422 -19.66 14.63 -15.23
N ILE A 423 -20.50 15.14 -16.13
CA ILE A 423 -20.06 15.93 -17.29
C ILE A 423 -19.34 17.20 -16.82
N ALA A 424 -19.85 17.90 -15.82
CA ALA A 424 -19.21 19.07 -15.23
C ALA A 424 -17.84 18.71 -14.65
N TYR A 425 -17.77 17.65 -13.85
CA TYR A 425 -16.53 17.11 -13.29
C TYR A 425 -15.48 16.82 -14.37
N PHE A 426 -15.86 16.18 -15.47
CA PHE A 426 -14.93 15.91 -16.58
C PHE A 426 -14.50 17.15 -17.34
N LYS A 427 -15.41 18.13 -17.56
CA LYS A 427 -15.06 19.42 -18.18
C LYS A 427 -14.04 20.18 -17.33
N GLU A 428 -14.27 20.21 -16.01
CA GLU A 428 -13.41 20.89 -15.04
C GLU A 428 -12.06 20.18 -14.83
N SER A 429 -11.97 18.88 -15.14
CA SER A 429 -10.73 18.10 -15.00
C SER A 429 -9.56 18.63 -15.82
N ASN A 430 -9.84 19.37 -16.90
CA ASN A 430 -8.86 19.85 -17.87
C ASN A 430 -7.98 18.76 -18.52
N TYR A 431 -8.27 17.47 -18.31
CA TYR A 431 -7.54 16.37 -18.95
C TYR A 431 -7.72 16.42 -20.47
N SER A 432 -6.65 16.23 -21.25
CA SER A 432 -6.65 16.42 -22.71
C SER A 432 -5.99 15.29 -23.49
N GLY A 433 -5.83 14.11 -22.88
CA GLY A 433 -5.32 12.93 -23.57
C GLY A 433 -6.28 12.44 -24.65
N LYS A 434 -5.77 11.69 -25.63
CA LYS A 434 -6.59 10.94 -26.61
C LYS A 434 -7.26 9.73 -25.96
N GLN A 435 -8.15 10.04 -25.04
CA GLN A 435 -8.89 9.09 -24.21
C GLN A 435 -10.38 9.37 -24.37
N ILE A 436 -11.13 8.31 -24.67
CA ILE A 436 -12.59 8.27 -24.55
C ILE A 436 -12.92 7.47 -23.30
N ILE A 437 -13.80 8.03 -22.46
CA ILE A 437 -14.39 7.35 -21.31
C ILE A 437 -15.90 7.28 -21.47
N GLU A 438 -16.46 6.11 -21.17
CA GLU A 438 -17.91 5.90 -21.12
C GLU A 438 -18.29 5.41 -19.73
N ILE A 439 -18.95 6.26 -18.93
CA ILE A 439 -19.47 5.92 -17.61
C ILE A 439 -20.87 5.34 -17.78
N ILE A 440 -21.00 4.06 -17.52
CA ILE A 440 -22.22 3.27 -17.68
C ILE A 440 -22.76 2.99 -16.26
N PRO A 441 -23.74 3.77 -15.75
CA PRO A 441 -24.31 3.53 -14.43
C PRO A 441 -25.13 2.23 -14.44
N THR A 442 -24.84 1.32 -13.50
CA THR A 442 -25.50 0.01 -13.43
C THR A 442 -26.11 -0.29 -12.06
N ASP A 443 -26.86 -1.39 -11.95
CA ASP A 443 -27.21 -1.99 -10.67
C ASP A 443 -25.99 -2.56 -9.92
N ASP A 444 -26.21 -3.06 -8.70
CA ASP A 444 -25.15 -3.58 -7.80
C ASP A 444 -24.34 -4.73 -8.43
N ASN A 445 -24.93 -5.45 -9.39
CA ASN A 445 -24.36 -6.62 -10.07
C ASN A 445 -23.72 -6.29 -11.42
N PHE A 446 -23.75 -5.02 -11.85
CA PHE A 446 -23.24 -4.56 -13.15
C PHE A 446 -23.97 -5.15 -14.37
N GLU A 447 -25.23 -5.54 -14.21
CA GLU A 447 -26.04 -6.21 -15.23
C GLU A 447 -26.95 -5.24 -15.97
N GLN A 448 -27.73 -4.43 -15.25
CA GLN A 448 -28.71 -3.52 -15.83
C GLN A 448 -28.24 -2.07 -15.79
N ILE A 449 -28.42 -1.33 -16.89
CA ILE A 449 -28.15 0.12 -16.94
C ILE A 449 -29.28 0.86 -16.23
N VAL A 450 -28.94 1.71 -15.26
CA VAL A 450 -29.91 2.40 -14.37
C VAL A 450 -29.97 3.92 -14.57
N GLY A 451 -29.20 4.46 -15.52
CA GLY A 451 -29.13 5.90 -15.81
C GLY A 451 -28.61 6.19 -17.22
N GLY A 452 -28.54 7.48 -17.57
CA GLY A 452 -27.94 7.91 -18.84
C GLY A 452 -26.44 7.60 -18.88
N ILE A 453 -25.89 7.17 -20.01
CA ILE A 453 -24.46 6.87 -20.12
C ILE A 453 -23.71 8.17 -20.39
N VAL A 454 -22.68 8.49 -19.61
CA VAL A 454 -21.85 9.68 -19.86
C VAL A 454 -20.70 9.33 -20.78
N TYR A 455 -20.70 9.92 -21.97
CA TYR A 455 -19.60 9.88 -22.93
C TYR A 455 -18.69 11.09 -22.75
N ALA A 456 -17.38 10.86 -22.71
CA ALA A 456 -16.36 11.89 -22.59
C ALA A 456 -15.19 11.63 -23.55
N ASP A 457 -15.08 12.44 -24.62
CA ASP A 457 -13.87 12.56 -25.43
C ASP A 457 -13.04 13.75 -24.92
N PHE A 458 -11.98 13.44 -24.19
CA PHE A 458 -11.12 14.45 -23.56
C PHE A 458 -10.28 15.24 -24.55
N TYR A 459 -10.01 14.70 -25.74
CA TYR A 459 -9.23 15.36 -26.78
C TYR A 459 -10.09 16.33 -27.57
N LYS A 460 -11.27 15.90 -28.03
CA LYS A 460 -12.25 16.74 -28.75
C LYS A 460 -13.03 17.67 -27.82
N LYS A 461 -12.95 17.46 -26.50
CA LYS A 461 -13.73 18.18 -25.47
C LYS A 461 -15.24 18.01 -25.67
N GLU A 462 -15.64 16.82 -26.08
CA GLU A 462 -17.04 16.43 -26.26
C GLU A 462 -17.51 15.64 -25.05
N PHE A 463 -18.54 16.15 -24.37
CA PHE A 463 -19.12 15.51 -23.18
C PHE A 463 -20.64 15.56 -23.30
N ARG A 464 -21.28 14.39 -23.31
CA ARG A 464 -22.72 14.27 -23.51
C ARG A 464 -23.26 12.97 -22.93
N VAL A 465 -24.57 12.95 -22.71
CA VAL A 465 -25.29 11.72 -22.39
C VAL A 465 -25.60 10.97 -23.69
N ILE A 466 -25.36 9.66 -23.70
CA ILE A 466 -25.58 8.77 -24.84
C ILE A 466 -26.46 7.58 -24.45
N THR A 467 -26.94 6.87 -25.47
CA THR A 467 -27.63 5.59 -25.30
C THR A 467 -26.68 4.40 -25.50
N GLU A 468 -27.06 3.21 -25.06
CA GLU A 468 -26.27 1.98 -25.24
C GLU A 468 -25.91 1.69 -26.71
N LYS A 469 -26.78 2.10 -27.65
CA LYS A 469 -26.55 1.93 -29.10
C LYS A 469 -25.45 2.82 -29.66
N GLU A 470 -25.05 3.85 -28.91
CA GLU A 470 -24.03 4.82 -29.30
C GLU A 470 -22.67 4.54 -28.65
N LEU A 471 -22.55 3.46 -27.86
CA LEU A 471 -21.30 3.07 -27.22
C LEU A 471 -20.19 2.85 -28.25
N VAL A 472 -19.02 3.38 -27.95
CA VAL A 472 -17.81 3.25 -28.77
C VAL A 472 -16.92 2.18 -28.17
N THR A 473 -16.65 1.11 -28.91
CA THR A 473 -15.73 0.06 -28.46
C THR A 473 -14.28 0.33 -28.88
N GLU A 474 -14.10 0.98 -30.03
CA GLU A 474 -12.79 1.31 -30.59
C GLU A 474 -12.87 2.62 -31.38
N GLU A 475 -11.80 3.42 -31.34
CA GLU A 475 -11.64 4.62 -32.16
C GLU A 475 -10.16 4.73 -32.56
N PRO A 476 -9.84 4.77 -33.87
CA PRO A 476 -8.44 4.77 -34.33
C PRO A 476 -7.60 5.90 -33.72
N GLY A 477 -6.52 5.51 -33.04
CA GLY A 477 -5.60 6.46 -32.42
C GLY A 477 -6.06 7.01 -31.06
N TYR A 478 -7.15 6.47 -30.50
CA TYR A 478 -7.63 6.75 -29.15
C TYR A 478 -7.49 5.51 -28.27
N ARG A 479 -7.44 5.74 -26.97
CA ARG A 479 -7.75 4.74 -25.95
C ARG A 479 -9.22 4.91 -25.57
N VAL A 480 -9.96 3.82 -25.53
CA VAL A 480 -11.38 3.80 -25.17
C VAL A 480 -11.54 2.94 -23.93
N MET A 481 -12.18 3.47 -22.89
CA MET A 481 -12.44 2.74 -21.66
C MET A 481 -13.89 2.90 -21.23
N GLN A 482 -14.60 1.78 -21.21
CA GLN A 482 -15.96 1.63 -20.71
C GLN A 482 -15.91 1.21 -19.24
N LEU A 483 -16.60 1.97 -18.40
CA LEU A 483 -16.68 1.73 -16.97
C LEU A 483 -18.15 1.49 -16.62
N LYS A 484 -18.51 0.24 -16.35
CA LYS A 484 -19.75 -0.04 -15.62
C LYS A 484 -19.50 0.32 -14.17
N VAL A 485 -20.35 1.17 -13.57
CA VAL A 485 -20.11 1.73 -12.25
C VAL A 485 -21.32 1.55 -11.35
N ARG A 486 -21.09 1.35 -10.04
CA ARG A 486 -22.14 1.56 -9.04
C ARG A 486 -22.36 3.08 -8.87
N PRO A 487 -23.57 3.60 -9.17
CA PRO A 487 -23.79 5.04 -9.29
C PRO A 487 -23.41 5.82 -8.04
N GLU A 488 -23.82 5.35 -6.86
CA GLU A 488 -23.59 6.01 -5.58
C GLU A 488 -22.09 6.10 -5.25
N ALA A 489 -21.32 5.05 -5.55
CA ALA A 489 -19.90 5.02 -5.29
C ALA A 489 -19.14 5.97 -6.23
N PHE A 490 -19.52 5.99 -7.51
CA PHE A 490 -18.91 6.91 -8.48
C PHE A 490 -19.30 8.37 -8.21
N MET A 491 -20.54 8.63 -7.80
CA MET A 491 -20.97 9.98 -7.41
C MET A 491 -20.25 10.47 -6.15
N CYS A 492 -19.99 9.58 -5.17
CA CYS A 492 -19.14 9.91 -4.03
C CYS A 492 -17.74 10.37 -4.48
N VAL A 493 -17.14 9.72 -5.48
CA VAL A 493 -15.86 10.13 -6.07
C VAL A 493 -15.95 11.50 -6.73
N VAL A 494 -17.00 11.72 -7.52
CA VAL A 494 -17.21 12.95 -8.29
C VAL A 494 -17.46 14.15 -7.39
N GLU A 495 -18.37 14.04 -6.43
CA GLU A 495 -18.78 15.15 -5.55
C GLU A 495 -17.69 15.53 -4.54
N ASN A 496 -16.88 14.55 -4.11
CA ASN A 496 -15.80 14.77 -3.16
C ASN A 496 -14.41 14.92 -3.79
N TYR A 497 -14.32 14.79 -5.12
CA TYR A 497 -13.05 14.76 -5.85
C TYR A 497 -12.07 13.75 -5.23
N LEU A 498 -12.57 12.53 -4.95
CA LEU A 498 -11.75 11.45 -4.39
C LEU A 498 -10.81 10.87 -5.45
N PRO A 499 -9.68 10.28 -5.04
CA PRO A 499 -8.84 9.52 -5.96
C PRO A 499 -9.65 8.40 -6.61
N TRP A 500 -9.55 8.26 -7.93
CA TRP A 500 -10.18 7.15 -8.66
C TRP A 500 -9.65 5.77 -8.24
N GLU A 501 -8.48 5.74 -7.59
CA GLU A 501 -7.96 4.53 -6.95
C GLU A 501 -8.89 4.03 -5.83
N ASP A 502 -9.57 4.90 -5.06
CA ASP A 502 -10.50 4.48 -4.00
C ASP A 502 -11.64 3.63 -4.58
N PHE A 503 -12.11 4.05 -5.75
CA PHE A 503 -13.16 3.43 -6.53
C PHE A 503 -12.73 2.10 -7.18
N SER A 504 -11.50 2.07 -7.69
CA SER A 504 -10.91 0.88 -8.33
C SER A 504 -10.58 -0.22 -7.33
N ILE A 505 -9.88 0.13 -6.24
CA ILE A 505 -9.51 -0.80 -5.16
C ILE A 505 -10.76 -1.26 -4.40
N GLY A 506 -11.79 -0.43 -4.33
CA GLY A 506 -13.10 -0.73 -3.75
C GLY A 506 -13.98 -1.66 -4.59
N PHE A 507 -13.53 -2.13 -5.75
CA PHE A 507 -14.28 -3.04 -6.64
C PHE A 507 -15.61 -2.49 -7.17
N GLN A 508 -15.79 -1.17 -7.15
CA GLN A 508 -17.06 -0.49 -7.47
C GLN A 508 -17.27 -0.28 -8.98
N MET A 509 -16.45 -0.92 -9.82
CA MET A 509 -16.52 -0.84 -11.28
C MET A 509 -16.24 -2.16 -11.99
N ARG A 510 -16.67 -2.24 -13.25
CA ARG A 510 -16.14 -3.19 -14.25
C ARG A 510 -15.62 -2.45 -15.47
N VAL A 511 -14.41 -2.82 -15.89
CA VAL A 511 -13.64 -2.13 -16.93
C VAL A 511 -13.58 -2.99 -18.17
N THR A 512 -13.91 -2.36 -19.31
CA THR A 512 -13.54 -2.85 -20.64
C THR A 512 -12.74 -1.75 -21.33
N ARG A 513 -11.54 -2.06 -21.82
CA ARG A 513 -10.69 -1.09 -22.52
C ARG A 513 -10.17 -1.57 -23.87
N MET A 514 -9.93 -0.63 -24.77
CA MET A 514 -9.36 -0.86 -26.10
C MET A 514 -8.39 0.27 -26.48
N PRO A 515 -7.11 -0.02 -26.81
CA PRO A 515 -6.43 -1.31 -26.67
C PRO A 515 -6.37 -1.77 -25.20
N ASN A 516 -6.14 -3.05 -24.96
CA ASN A 516 -6.00 -3.60 -23.60
C ASN A 516 -4.62 -3.24 -22.99
N GLU A 517 -4.42 -1.97 -22.69
CA GLU A 517 -3.18 -1.40 -22.15
C GLU A 517 -3.48 -0.46 -20.99
N TYR A 518 -2.58 -0.36 -20.01
CA TYR A 518 -2.76 0.54 -18.87
C TYR A 518 -2.67 2.02 -19.26
N GLU A 519 -3.72 2.78 -18.94
CA GLU A 519 -3.89 4.20 -19.23
C GLU A 519 -3.21 5.08 -18.17
N SER A 520 -1.88 4.97 -18.05
CA SER A 520 -1.10 5.58 -16.96
C SER A 520 -1.40 7.06 -16.75
N ASP A 521 -1.49 7.85 -17.82
CA ASP A 521 -1.69 9.30 -17.74
C ASP A 521 -3.09 9.65 -17.24
N PHE A 522 -4.09 8.87 -17.66
CA PHE A 522 -5.47 9.06 -17.23
C PHE A 522 -5.62 8.72 -15.74
N TRP A 523 -5.16 7.53 -15.33
CA TRP A 523 -5.22 7.11 -13.93
C TRP A 523 -4.39 8.02 -13.03
N TYR A 524 -3.20 8.43 -13.47
CA TYR A 524 -2.39 9.38 -12.71
C TYR A 524 -3.11 10.72 -12.52
N HIS A 525 -3.75 11.25 -13.58
CA HIS A 525 -4.48 12.50 -13.52
C HIS A 525 -5.65 12.46 -12.53
N PHE A 526 -6.53 11.47 -12.63
CA PHE A 526 -7.73 11.37 -11.81
C PHE A 526 -7.50 10.78 -10.40
N THR A 527 -6.31 10.22 -10.13
CA THR A 527 -5.92 9.76 -8.79
C THR A 527 -5.06 10.80 -8.05
N ASN A 528 -4.22 11.58 -8.74
CA ASN A 528 -3.20 12.42 -8.09
C ASN A 528 -3.32 13.92 -8.41
N ASN A 529 -3.67 14.29 -9.64
CA ASN A 529 -3.68 15.70 -10.06
C ASN A 529 -5.04 16.36 -9.84
N TYR A 530 -6.10 15.65 -10.20
CA TYR A 530 -7.47 16.14 -10.21
C TYR A 530 -8.28 15.52 -9.07
N ILE A 531 -7.81 15.81 -7.88
CA ILE A 531 -8.43 15.48 -6.61
C ILE A 531 -8.59 16.78 -5.81
N GLY A 532 -9.48 16.78 -4.81
CA GLY A 532 -9.77 17.97 -4.00
C GLY A 532 -8.48 18.57 -3.40
N LYS A 533 -8.27 19.89 -3.54
CA LYS A 533 -7.09 20.59 -2.95
C LYS A 533 -6.98 20.38 -1.43
N ARG A 534 -8.13 20.16 -0.80
CA ARG A 534 -8.28 19.54 0.52
C ARG A 534 -8.85 18.15 0.23
N HIS A 535 -8.21 17.09 0.71
CA HIS A 535 -8.88 15.80 0.76
C HIS A 535 -9.99 15.93 1.79
N PHE A 536 -11.24 16.06 1.35
CA PHE A 536 -12.38 15.90 2.22
C PHE A 536 -13.14 14.68 1.71
N ARG A 537 -13.33 13.69 2.57
CA ARG A 537 -14.48 12.81 2.40
C ARG A 537 -15.60 13.51 3.12
N TYR A 538 -16.48 14.18 2.38
CA TYR A 538 -17.79 14.46 2.93
C TYR A 538 -18.45 13.09 3.16
N SER A 539 -18.80 12.83 4.39
CA SER A 539 -19.84 11.88 4.71
C SER A 539 -20.74 12.64 5.66
N SER A 540 -22.04 12.57 5.45
CA SER A 540 -23.03 13.04 6.41
C SER A 540 -22.85 12.42 7.82
N PHE A 541 -22.08 11.32 7.91
CA PHE A 541 -21.68 10.64 9.14
C PHE A 541 -20.26 10.96 9.63
N CYS A 542 -19.57 11.93 9.02
CA CYS A 542 -18.43 12.59 9.66
C CYS A 542 -18.95 13.25 10.94
N GLY A 543 -18.76 12.59 12.10
CA GLY A 543 -19.22 13.02 13.42
C GLY A 543 -18.68 14.38 13.91
N ALA A 544 -18.18 15.23 13.00
CA ALA A 544 -17.74 16.57 13.29
C ALA A 544 -18.88 17.60 13.42
N CYS A 545 -20.13 17.30 13.03
CA CYS A 545 -21.22 18.30 13.07
C CYS A 545 -22.54 17.88 13.72
N THR A 546 -22.67 16.66 14.26
CA THR A 546 -23.84 16.28 15.08
C THR A 546 -23.39 15.45 16.27
N VAL A 547 -23.65 15.94 17.48
CA VAL A 547 -23.62 15.13 18.70
C VAL A 547 -24.76 14.12 18.56
N ILE A 548 -24.44 12.92 18.09
CA ILE A 548 -25.36 11.80 18.13
C ILE A 548 -25.03 11.03 19.41
N GLU A 549 -25.94 11.06 20.38
CA GLU A 549 -25.94 10.13 21.51
C GLU A 549 -26.17 8.70 20.95
N GLN A 550 -25.10 7.94 20.78
CA GLN A 550 -25.14 6.57 20.25
C GLN A 550 -24.70 5.53 21.29
N ASN A 551 -25.33 5.50 22.47
CA ASN A 551 -25.34 4.26 23.26
C ASN A 551 -26.40 4.21 24.39
N PRO A 552 -27.57 3.55 24.20
CA PRO A 552 -28.50 3.28 25.30
C PRO A 552 -28.25 1.93 26.02
N ILE A 553 -27.31 1.09 25.58
CA ILE A 553 -27.28 -0.33 25.99
C ILE A 553 -26.38 -0.62 27.22
N TRP A 554 -25.57 0.35 27.68
CA TRP A 554 -24.59 0.11 28.76
C TRP A 554 -24.88 0.79 30.11
N VAL A 555 -26.15 1.04 30.43
CA VAL A 555 -26.55 1.44 31.79
C VAL A 555 -27.56 0.43 32.35
N LYS A 556 -27.05 -0.72 32.85
CA LYS A 556 -27.75 -1.40 33.96
C LYS A 556 -27.44 -0.61 35.23
N THR A 557 -28.23 0.40 35.53
CA THR A 557 -28.37 0.88 36.90
C THR A 557 -29.45 0.04 37.58
N GLU A 558 -29.02 -1.03 38.26
CA GLU A 558 -29.77 -1.56 39.39
C GLU A 558 -29.67 -0.55 40.54
N THR A 559 -30.72 0.26 40.67
CA THR A 559 -31.28 0.81 41.91
C THR A 559 -32.73 1.15 41.54
N ALA A 560 -33.78 0.52 42.08
CA ALA A 560 -34.00 0.03 43.44
C ALA A 560 -33.98 -1.50 43.63
#